data_AF-A0A399NMQ6-F1
#
_entry.id   AF-A0A399NMQ6-F1
#
_cell.length_a   1.000
_cell.length_b   1.000
_cell.length_c   1.000
_cell.angle_alpha   90.00
_cell.angle_beta   90.00
_cell.angle_gamma   90.00
#
_symmetry.space_group_name_H-M   'P 1'
#
loop_
_entity.id
_entity.type
_entity.pdbx_description
1 polymer ?
#
loop_
_entity_poly.entity_id
_entity_poly.type
_entity_poly.pdbx_seq_one_letter_code
_entity_poly.pdbx_strand_id
1 'polypeptide(L)'
;AAVGGPASWAEVVAGLDREGIEVLLADITAPEVRAAGFHVVRALSPDLVALDVVHSARFLGHPRLYRRWRDGPAIDGPADLVPVPHPFP
;
A
#
# COMPACT_ATOMS: atom_id res chain seq x y z
N ALA A 1 9.29 -14.18 14.80
CA ALA A 1 8.14 -14.85 14.17
C ALA A 1 8.27 -14.66 12.67
N ALA A 2 8.18 -15.72 11.86
CA ALA A 2 8.08 -15.54 10.41
C ALA A 2 6.80 -14.74 10.16
N VAL A 3 6.91 -13.60 9.49
CA VAL A 3 5.74 -12.81 9.09
C VAL A 3 5.08 -13.61 7.97
N GLY A 4 4.13 -14.47 8.34
CA GLY A 4 3.29 -15.16 7.37
C GLY A 4 2.44 -14.13 6.63
N GLY A 5 2.37 -14.26 5.31
CA GLY A 5 1.41 -13.49 4.52
C GLY A 5 -0.04 -13.84 4.89
N PRO A 6 -1.01 -13.05 4.42
CA PRO A 6 -2.42 -13.33 4.63
C PRO A 6 -2.77 -14.73 4.08
N ALA A 7 -3.62 -15.48 4.79
CA ALA A 7 -4.05 -16.81 4.38
C ALA A 7 -5.08 -16.78 3.24
N SER A 8 -5.71 -15.61 2.97
CA SER A 8 -6.66 -15.42 1.88
C SER A 8 -6.84 -13.95 1.49
N TRP A 9 -7.46 -13.69 0.33
CA TRP A 9 -7.89 -12.35 -0.07
C TRP A 9 -8.95 -11.76 0.87
N ALA A 10 -9.83 -12.59 1.44
CA ALA A 10 -10.84 -12.14 2.39
C ALA A 10 -10.19 -11.56 3.66
N GLU A 11 -9.10 -12.17 4.13
CA GLU A 11 -8.33 -11.66 5.26
C GLU A 11 -7.69 -10.29 4.95
N VAL A 12 -7.17 -10.13 3.72
CA VAL A 12 -6.62 -8.84 3.27
C VAL A 12 -7.70 -7.76 3.28
N VAL A 13 -8.86 -8.02 2.67
CA VAL A 13 -9.97 -7.07 2.59
C VAL A 13 -10.48 -6.71 3.99
N ALA A 14 -10.67 -7.69 4.87
CA ALA A 14 -11.09 -7.44 6.25
C ALA A 14 -10.04 -6.65 7.06
N GLY A 15 -8.76 -6.83 6.75
CA GLY A 15 -7.68 -6.03 7.35
C GLY A 15 -7.72 -4.57 6.93
N LEU A 16 -7.97 -4.31 5.65
CA LEU A 16 -8.08 -2.96 5.10
C LEU A 16 -9.32 -2.23 5.65
N ASP A 17 -10.46 -2.93 5.68
CA ASP A 17 -11.72 -2.41 6.21
C ASP A 17 -11.61 -2.01 7.69
N ARG A 18 -10.99 -2.86 8.53
CA ARG A 18 -10.73 -2.54 9.94
C ARG A 18 -9.86 -1.30 10.14
N GLU A 19 -8.98 -0.99 9.20
CA GLU A 19 -8.13 0.22 9.25
C GLU A 19 -8.80 1.43 8.59
N GLY A 20 -10.03 1.29 8.08
CA GLY A 20 -10.77 2.35 7.39
C GLY A 20 -10.15 2.72 6.04
N ILE A 21 -9.54 1.75 5.35
CA ILE A 21 -8.86 1.95 4.07
C ILE A 21 -9.81 1.55 2.94
N GLU A 22 -10.18 2.51 2.10
CA GLU A 22 -11.01 2.26 0.94
C GLU A 22 -10.18 1.76 -0.23
N VAL A 23 -10.58 0.64 -0.84
CA VAL A 23 -9.91 0.10 -2.03
C VAL A 23 -10.87 0.01 -3.20
N LEU A 24 -10.51 0.71 -4.27
CA LEU A 24 -11.12 0.64 -5.58
C LEU A 24 -10.45 -0.50 -6.37
N LEU A 25 -11.26 -1.48 -6.78
CA LEU A 25 -10.82 -2.62 -7.58
C LEU A 25 -11.42 -2.54 -8.98
N ALA A 26 -10.57 -2.64 -10.00
CA ALA A 26 -10.97 -2.76 -11.39
C ALA A 26 -10.45 -4.08 -11.98
N ASP A 27 -11.36 -4.94 -12.47
CA ASP A 27 -10.99 -6.06 -13.33
C ASP A 27 -10.53 -5.50 -14.68
N ILE A 28 -9.24 -5.65 -14.97
CA ILE A 28 -8.61 -5.21 -16.21
C ILE A 28 -8.11 -6.41 -17.03
N THR A 29 -8.67 -7.59 -16.78
CA THR A 29 -8.25 -8.84 -17.43
C THR A 29 -8.60 -8.80 -18.91
N ALA A 30 -7.57 -8.77 -19.76
CA ALA A 30 -7.71 -8.88 -21.20
C ALA A 30 -8.30 -10.27 -21.59
N PRO A 31 -9.08 -10.36 -22.69
CA PRO A 31 -9.74 -11.61 -23.08
C PRO A 31 -8.79 -12.80 -23.22
N GLU A 32 -7.61 -12.61 -23.82
CA GLU A 32 -6.57 -13.63 -24.01
C GLU A 32 -5.98 -14.12 -22.69
N VAL A 33 -5.83 -13.22 -21.71
CA VAL A 33 -5.36 -13.55 -20.36
C VAL A 33 -6.41 -14.37 -19.62
N ARG A 34 -7.69 -14.01 -19.78
CA ARG A 34 -8.82 -14.78 -19.24
C ARG A 34 -8.91 -16.17 -19.89
N ALA A 35 -8.70 -16.26 -21.20
CA ALA A 35 -8.69 -17.53 -21.92
C ALA A 35 -7.55 -18.47 -21.45
N ALA A 36 -6.42 -17.89 -21.01
CA ALA A 36 -5.33 -18.62 -20.39
C ALA A 36 -5.57 -18.98 -18.90
N GLY A 37 -6.73 -18.62 -18.32
CA GLY A 37 -7.10 -18.94 -16.95
C GLY A 37 -6.58 -17.97 -15.88
N PHE A 38 -6.13 -16.78 -16.28
CA PHE A 38 -5.60 -15.77 -15.36
C PHE A 38 -6.57 -14.60 -15.15
N HIS A 39 -6.35 -13.87 -14.06
CA HIS A 39 -7.05 -12.63 -13.73
C HIS A 39 -6.04 -11.52 -13.46
N VAL A 40 -6.37 -10.31 -13.92
CA VAL A 40 -5.59 -9.10 -13.66
C VAL A 40 -6.51 -8.06 -13.06
N VAL A 41 -6.14 -7.60 -11.88
CA VAL A 41 -6.89 -6.58 -11.13
C VAL A 41 -5.98 -5.40 -10.87
N ARG A 42 -6.51 -4.20 -11.03
CA ARG A 42 -5.89 -2.97 -10.54
C ARG A 42 -6.57 -2.57 -9.24
N ALA A 43 -5.77 -2.43 -8.19
CA ALA A 43 -6.20 -1.90 -6.90
C ALA A 43 -5.66 -0.49 -6.72
N LEU A 44 -6.51 0.43 -6.26
CA LEU A 44 -6.13 1.79 -5.92
C LEU A 44 -6.80 2.19 -4.60
N SER A 45 -6.07 2.89 -3.75
CA SER A 45 -6.57 3.41 -2.48
C SER A 45 -6.06 4.84 -2.30
N PRO A 46 -6.93 5.84 -2.11
CA PRO A 46 -6.51 7.18 -1.74
C PRO A 46 -5.90 7.20 -0.33
N ASP A 47 -6.26 6.25 0.53
CA ASP A 47 -5.80 6.18 1.93
C ASP A 47 -4.41 5.53 2.11
N LEU A 48 -3.73 5.17 1.01
CA LEU A 48 -2.41 4.54 1.02
C LEU A 48 -1.37 5.44 0.36
N VAL A 49 -0.12 5.31 0.79
CA VAL A 49 1.02 6.05 0.24
C VAL A 49 1.78 5.14 -0.70
N ALA A 50 1.97 5.58 -1.94
CA ALA A 50 2.77 4.88 -2.94
C ALA A 50 4.24 4.79 -2.48
N LEU A 51 4.82 3.60 -2.59
CA LEU A 51 6.24 3.34 -2.27
C LEU A 51 7.13 3.39 -3.52
N ASP A 52 6.55 3.18 -4.69
CA ASP A 52 7.17 3.03 -6.01
C ASP A 52 7.27 4.36 -6.79
N VAL A 53 7.37 5.46 -6.07
CA VAL A 53 7.55 6.79 -6.68
C VAL A 53 9.03 7.02 -7.04
N VAL A 54 9.27 7.90 -8.02
CA VAL A 54 10.64 8.28 -8.41
C VAL A 54 11.44 8.64 -7.16
N HIS A 55 12.66 8.12 -7.04
CA HIS A 55 13.51 8.30 -5.86
C HIS A 55 13.72 9.78 -5.43
N SER A 56 13.52 10.74 -6.34
CA SER A 56 13.61 12.18 -6.11
C SER A 56 12.32 12.81 -5.53
N ALA A 57 11.22 12.07 -5.43
CA ALA A 57 9.94 12.53 -4.89
C ALA A 57 9.54 11.72 -3.65
N ARG A 58 9.28 12.40 -2.53
CA ARG A 58 9.02 11.75 -1.23
C ARG A 58 7.55 11.71 -0.79
N PHE A 59 6.63 12.31 -1.56
CA PHE A 59 5.17 12.25 -1.32
C PHE A 59 4.75 12.55 0.14
N LEU A 60 5.40 13.55 0.76
CA LEU A 60 5.33 13.86 2.19
C LEU A 60 3.99 14.45 2.67
N GLY A 61 3.03 14.69 1.77
CA GLY A 61 1.77 15.35 2.11
C GLY A 61 0.71 14.45 2.73
N HIS A 62 0.90 13.12 2.71
CA HIS A 62 -0.16 12.20 3.11
C HIS A 62 -0.22 12.00 4.63
N PRO A 63 -1.37 12.23 5.30
CA PRO A 63 -1.50 12.15 6.77
C PRO A 63 -1.07 10.81 7.38
N ARG A 64 -1.25 9.71 6.63
CA ARG A 64 -0.84 8.36 7.05
C ARG A 64 0.65 8.26 7.40
N LEU A 65 1.52 9.08 6.81
CA LEU A 65 2.96 9.08 7.11
C LEU A 65 3.26 9.46 8.57
N TYR A 66 2.38 10.26 9.16
CA TYR A 66 2.52 10.80 10.52
C TYR A 66 1.68 10.02 11.54
N ARG A 67 0.89 9.04 11.08
CA ARG A 67 0.17 8.14 11.99
C ARG A 67 1.16 7.14 12.56
N ARG A 68 1.35 7.19 13.88
CA ARG A 68 2.21 6.24 14.60
C ARG A 68 1.78 4.80 14.30
N TRP A 69 2.70 4.01 13.74
CA TRP A 69 2.48 2.59 13.53
C TRP A 69 2.95 1.81 14.77
N ARG A 70 1.99 1.17 15.47
CA ARG A 70 2.26 0.28 16.62
C ARG A 70 3.16 0.98 17.66
N ASP A 71 4.29 0.37 17.99
CA ASP A 71 5.21 0.80 19.05
C ASP A 71 6.37 1.66 18.50
N GLY A 72 6.27 2.12 17.24
CA GLY A 72 7.27 2.96 16.60
C GLY A 72 7.45 4.33 17.27
N PRO A 73 8.46 5.13 16.85
CA PRO A 73 8.68 6.47 17.38
C PRO A 73 7.49 7.40 17.06
N ALA A 74 7.41 8.52 17.78
CA ALA A 74 6.52 9.62 17.41
C ALA A 74 7.00 10.23 16.08
N ILE A 75 6.05 10.67 15.24
CA ILE A 75 6.31 11.28 13.94
C ILE A 75 5.43 12.53 13.87
N ASP A 76 6.00 13.67 14.20
CA ASP A 76 5.29 14.96 14.29
C ASP A 76 5.39 15.74 12.98
N GLY A 77 6.39 15.43 12.14
CA GLY A 77 6.53 16.05 10.83
C GLY A 77 7.58 15.42 9.93
N PRO A 78 7.82 16.04 8.75
CA PRO A 78 8.74 15.52 7.74
C PRO A 78 10.18 15.26 8.22
N ALA A 79 10.61 15.97 9.26
CA ALA A 79 11.95 15.85 9.85
C ALA A 79 12.14 14.51 10.59
N ASP A 80 11.06 13.88 11.04
CA ASP A 80 11.08 12.60 11.77
C ASP A 80 11.07 11.39 10.82
N LEU A 81 10.83 11.62 9.52
CA LEU A 81 10.80 10.59 8.50
C LEU A 81 12.21 10.24 8.00
N VAL A 82 12.42 8.99 7.59
CA VAL A 82 13.70 8.49 7.06
C VAL A 82 14.20 9.40 5.92
N PRO A 83 15.41 9.99 6.04
CA PRO A 83 15.95 10.92 5.05
C PRO A 83 16.57 10.20 3.84
N VAL A 84 16.80 8.89 3.96
CA VAL A 84 17.36 8.06 2.90
C VAL A 84 16.30 7.83 1.81
N PRO A 85 16.65 8.03 0.52
CA PRO A 85 15.74 7.73 -0.58
C PRO A 85 15.26 6.28 -0.58
N HIS A 86 14.07 6.05 -1.13
CA HIS A 86 13.56 4.69 -1.35
C HIS A 86 14.54 3.91 -2.25
N PRO A 87 14.81 2.61 -1.99
CA PRO A 87 15.89 1.87 -2.63
C PRO A 87 15.65 1.50 -4.11
N PHE A 88 14.44 1.71 -4.64
CA PHE A 88 14.09 1.43 -6.03
C PHE A 88 13.95 2.73 -6.85
N PRO A 89 14.26 2.73 -8.17
CA PRO A 89 14.30 3.92 -9.03
C PRO A 89 12.99 4.70 -9.14
#